data_AF-U2QTR2-F1
#
_entry.id   AF-U2QTR2-F1
#
_cell.length_a   1.000
_cell.length_b   1.000
_cell.length_c   1.000
_cell.angle_alpha   90.00
_cell.angle_beta   90.00
_cell.angle_gamma   90.00
#
_symmetry.space_group_name_H-M   'P 1'
#
loop_
_entity.id
_entity.type
_entity.pdbx_description
1 polymer ?
#
loop_
_entity_poly.entity_id
_entity_poly.type
_entity_poly.pdbx_seq_one_letter_code
_entity_poly.pdbx_strand_id
1 'polypeptide(L)' 'WALLSLPAEDGWQITVNDQRVTPRTALHGLIAVPIHSGDNHVVIHYHVAGGRLGVLLGLLSLGGYVVLEWRRRN' A
#
# COMPACT_ATOMS: atom_id res chain seq x y z
N TRP A 1 -1.12 2.07 -23.59
CA TRP A 1 -1.62 2.31 -22.21
C TRP A 1 -2.76 1.36 -21.95
N ALA A 2 -2.70 0.58 -20.87
CA ALA A 2 -3.79 -0.26 -20.41
C ALA A 2 -4.50 0.43 -19.24
N LEU A 3 -5.83 0.50 -19.29
CA LEU A 3 -6.63 0.93 -18.15
C LEU A 3 -6.85 -0.27 -17.24
N LEU A 4 -6.58 -0.10 -15.94
CA LEU A 4 -6.88 -1.09 -14.92
C LEU A 4 -8.08 -0.58 -14.13
N SER A 5 -9.02 -1.46 -13.83
CA SER A 5 -10.18 -1.16 -12.97
C SER A 5 -9.78 -1.10 -11.48
N LEU A 6 -8.61 -0.53 -11.19
CA LEU A 6 -8.07 -0.31 -9.86
C LEU A 6 -8.11 1.19 -9.54
N PRO A 7 -8.49 1.56 -8.31
CA PRO A 7 -8.52 2.96 -7.89
C PRO A 7 -7.11 3.55 -7.82
N ALA A 8 -6.98 4.84 -8.09
CA ALA A 8 -5.73 5.58 -7.96
C ALA A 8 -5.47 5.90 -6.47
N GLU A 9 -4.68 5.06 -5.83
CA GLU A 9 -4.21 5.21 -4.45
C GLU A 9 -2.70 4.94 -4.35
N ASP A 10 -2.04 5.52 -3.36
CA ASP A 10 -0.57 5.45 -3.18
C ASP A 10 -0.06 4.06 -2.77
N GLY A 11 -0.96 3.10 -2.52
CA GLY A 11 -0.60 1.75 -2.11
C GLY A 11 -0.13 0.83 -3.24
N TRP A 12 -0.27 1.23 -4.51
CA TRP A 12 0.06 0.36 -5.63
C TRP A 12 1.56 0.40 -5.99
N GLN A 13 2.19 -0.77 -5.96
CA GLN A 13 3.47 -0.99 -6.61
C GLN A 13 3.24 -1.79 -7.88
N ILE A 14 3.57 -1.20 -9.03
CA ILE A 14 3.32 -1.81 -10.34
C ILE A 14 4.64 -2.00 -11.06
N THR A 15 4.81 -3.18 -11.63
CA THR A 15 5.92 -3.50 -12.55
C THR A 15 5.35 -3.97 -13.88
N VAL A 16 5.91 -3.47 -14.97
CA VAL A 16 5.60 -3.89 -16.33
C VAL A 16 6.91 -4.40 -16.93
N ASN A 17 6.95 -5.68 -17.29
CA ASN A 17 8.15 -6.34 -17.80
C ASN A 17 9.35 -6.15 -16.86
N ASP A 18 9.14 -6.47 -15.57
CA ASP A 18 10.13 -6.32 -14.47
C ASP A 18 10.61 -4.89 -14.18
N GLN A 19 10.13 -3.89 -14.92
CA GLN A 19 10.44 -2.48 -14.67
C GLN A 19 9.36 -1.84 -13.82
N ARG A 20 9.75 -1.21 -12.71
CA ARG A 20 8.83 -0.45 -11.87
C ARG A 20 8.35 0.78 -12.62
N VAL A 21 7.03 0.89 -12.77
CA VAL A 21 6.37 1.99 -13.46
C VAL A 21 5.48 2.75 -12.51
N THR A 22 5.41 4.06 -12.68
CA THR A 22 4.45 4.88 -11.95
C THR A 22 3.12 4.87 -12.71
N PRO A 23 2.05 4.27 -12.16
CA PRO A 23 0.73 4.38 -12.77
C PRO A 23 0.29 5.84 -12.81
N ARG A 24 -0.46 6.21 -13.86
CA ARG A 24 -1.11 7.51 -13.91
C ARG A 24 -2.60 7.38 -13.60
N THR A 25 -3.15 8.39 -12.93
CA THR A 25 -4.60 8.50 -12.78
C THR A 25 -5.23 8.78 -14.15
N ALA A 26 -6.22 7.97 -14.49
CA ALA A 26 -7.00 8.01 -15.71
C ALA A 26 -8.49 8.18 -15.35
N LEU A 27 -9.39 7.78 -16.26
CA LEU A 27 -10.83 8.00 -16.16
C LEU A 27 -11.38 7.72 -14.74
N HIS A 28 -12.08 8.71 -14.19
CA HIS A 28 -12.79 8.62 -12.91
C HIS A 28 -11.95 8.12 -11.72
N GLY A 29 -10.65 8.40 -11.72
CA GLY A 29 -9.78 7.98 -10.62
C GLY A 29 -9.31 6.53 -10.73
N LEU A 30 -9.45 5.89 -11.89
CA LEU A 30 -8.81 4.60 -12.17
C LEU A 30 -7.34 4.78 -12.55
N ILE A 31 -6.55 3.71 -12.50
CA ILE A 31 -5.14 3.76 -12.92
C ILE A 31 -4.94 3.29 -14.35
N ALA A 32 -4.00 3.90 -15.06
CA ALA A 32 -3.52 3.42 -16.34
C ALA A 32 -2.01 3.19 -16.30
N VAL A 33 -1.57 2.09 -16.92
CA VAL A 33 -0.16 1.68 -16.96
C VAL A 33 0.37 1.71 -18.40
N PRO A 34 1.63 2.11 -18.60
CA PRO A 34 2.27 2.00 -19.90
C PRO A 34 2.43 0.52 -20.26
N ILE A 35 2.06 0.15 -21.48
CA ILE A 35 2.24 -1.21 -22.02
C ILE A 35 2.93 -1.09 -23.37
N HIS A 36 3.77 -2.07 -23.70
CA HIS A 36 4.44 -2.18 -24.98
C HIS A 36 3.60 -3.03 -25.96
N SER A 37 3.89 -2.95 -27.25
CA SER A 37 3.24 -3.83 -28.23
C SER A 37 3.73 -5.27 -28.05
N GLY A 38 2.82 -6.24 -27.94
CA GLY A 38 3.13 -7.65 -27.72
C GLY A 38 2.76 -8.12 -26.31
N ASP A 39 3.40 -9.19 -25.85
CA ASP A 39 3.16 -9.75 -24.52
C ASP A 39 3.79 -8.86 -23.45
N ASN A 40 2.98 -8.47 -22.46
CA ASN A 40 3.44 -7.70 -21.31
C ASN A 40 3.15 -8.48 -20.05
N HIS A 41 4.16 -8.63 -19.20
CA HIS A 41 3.98 -9.17 -17.87
C HIS A 41 3.74 -8.01 -16.90
N VAL A 42 2.51 -7.88 -16.42
CA VAL A 42 2.15 -6.82 -15.47
C VAL A 42 1.95 -7.44 -14.09
N VAL A 43 2.82 -7.09 -13.15
CA VAL A 43 2.69 -7.53 -11.75
C VAL A 43 2.31 -6.33 -10.89
N ILE A 44 1.27 -6.51 -10.09
CA ILE A 44 0.68 -5.49 -9.22
C ILE A 44 0.74 -5.99 -7.79
N HIS A 45 1.40 -5.24 -6.93
CA HIS A 45 1.47 -5.51 -5.49
C HIS A 45 0.81 -4.36 -4.72
N TYR A 46 -0.10 -4.72 -3.81
CA TYR A 46 -0.72 -3.76 -2.91
C TYR A 46 0.09 -3.63 -1.62
N HIS A 47 0.47 -2.40 -1.27
CA HIS A 47 1.15 -2.05 -0.04
C HIS A 47 0.30 -1.07 0.77
N VAL A 48 -0.22 -1.53 1.91
CA VAL A 48 -1.04 -0.70 2.80
C VAL A 48 -0.17 0.34 3.49
N ALA A 49 -0.30 1.61 3.09
CA ALA A 49 0.28 2.73 3.82
C ALA A 49 -0.53 2.96 5.12
N GLY A 50 0.07 2.68 6.28
CA GLY A 50 -0.52 2.98 7.59
C GLY A 50 -0.75 1.79 8.52
N GLY A 51 -0.79 0.55 8.00
CA GLY A 51 -0.93 -0.65 8.85
C GLY A 51 0.20 -0.77 9.89
N ARG A 52 1.42 -0.41 9.50
CA ARG A 52 2.58 -0.37 10.42
C ARG A 52 2.44 0.66 11.53
N LEU A 53 1.88 1.83 11.24
CA LEU A 53 1.67 2.88 12.24
C LEU A 53 0.61 2.47 13.26
N GLY A 54 -0.48 1.83 12.80
CA GLY A 54 -1.50 1.27 13.68
C GLY A 54 -0.94 0.22 14.64
N VAL A 55 -0.09 -0.68 14.15
CA VAL A 55 0.58 -1.69 14.99
C VAL A 55 1.50 -1.05 16.03
N LEU A 56 2.30 -0.05 15.63
CA LEU A 56 3.18 0.69 16.55
C LEU A 56 2.39 1.41 17.65
N LEU A 57 1.32 2.10 17.29
CA LEU A 57 0.45 2.78 18.27
C LEU A 57 -0.23 1.78 19.21
N GLY A 58 -0.72 0.66 18.67
CA GLY A 58 -1.31 -0.42 19.48
C GLY A 58 -0.32 -0.98 20.50
N LEU A 59 0.91 -1.25 20.09
CA LEU A 59 1.98 -1.72 20.98
C LEU A 59 2.34 -0.69 22.05
N LEU A 60 2.39 0.60 21.70
CA LEU A 60 2.65 1.68 22.66
C LEU A 60 1.52 1.79 23.70
N SER A 61 0.27 1.71 23.28
CA SER A 61 -0.88 1.73 24.20
C SER A 61 -0.88 0.51 25.12
N LEU A 62 -0.62 -0.69 24.59
CA LEU A 62 -0.50 -1.91 25.40
C LEU A 62 0.66 -1.80 26.41
N GLY A 63 1.83 -1.35 25.97
CA GLY A 63 2.98 -1.14 26.84
C GLY A 63 2.70 -0.13 27.96
N GLY A 64 2.09 1.00 27.60
CA GLY A 64 1.67 2.02 28.57
C GLY A 64 0.66 1.49 29.58
N TYR A 65 -0.33 0.71 29.12
CA TYR A 65 -1.30 0.06 29.99
C TYR A 65 -0.66 -0.92 30.97
N VAL A 66 0.25 -1.78 30.50
CA VAL A 66 0.97 -2.73 31.36
C VAL A 66 1.80 -2.01 32.41
N VAL A 67 2.51 -0.93 32.03
CA VAL A 67 3.32 -0.14 32.98
C VAL A 67 2.45 0.53 34.03
N LEU A 68 1.32 1.12 33.64
CA LEU A 68 0.37 1.75 34.56
C LEU A 68 -0.22 0.74 35.54
N GLU A 69 -0.63 -0.42 35.05
CA GLU A 69 -1.22 -1.46 35.89
C GLU A 69 -0.18 -2.06 36.85
N TRP A 70 1.08 -2.19 36.43
CA TRP A 70 2.19 -2.59 37.30
C TRP A 70 2.44 -1.56 38.41
N ARG A 71 2.43 -0.27 38.08
CA ARG A 71 2.54 0.83 39.06
C ARG A 71 1.37 0.93 40.03
N ARG A 72 0.18 0.49 39.61
CA ARG A 72 -1.02 0.49 40.46
C ARG A 72 -1.03 -0.67 41.45
N ARG A 73 -0.42 -1.80 41.09
CA ARG A 73 -0.36 -3.02 41.90
C ARG A 73 0.77 -3.02 42.94
N ASN A 74 1.78 -2.15 42.79
CA ASN A 74 2.95 -2.04 43.65
C ASN A 74 2.93 -0.72 44.44
#